data_AF-A0A0F9SSS8-F1
#
_entry.id   AF-A0A0F9SSS8-F1
#
_cell.length_a   1.000
_cell.length_b   1.000
_cell.length_c   1.000
_cell.angle_alpha   90.00
_cell.angle_beta   90.00
_cell.angle_gamma   90.00
#
_symmetry.space_group_name_H-M   'P 1'
#
loop_
_entity.id
_entity.type
_entity.pdbx_description
1 polymer ?
#
loop_
_entity_poly.entity_id
_entity_poly.type
_entity_poly.pdbx_seq_one_letter_code
_entity_poly.pdbx_strand_id
1 'polypeptide(L)'
;MKTKSDEDLRKIIDEGQEASIELNKRLLKVADSVISKINEIHTGSGESFNSEGLIYAAKVRCACGSGMAYPDGIGPAGFWDCSSILLGNPEALSATHDSMKSFAMYSIKSEKQPSANGATTRPAKTG
;
A
#
# COMPACT_ATOMS: atom_id res chain seq x y z
N MET A 1 -4.43 -1.19 -46.42
CA MET A 1 -4.45 -1.63 -45.01
C MET A 1 -5.58 -2.65 -44.88
N LYS A 2 -5.31 -3.92 -44.57
CA LYS A 2 -6.40 -4.92 -44.38
C LYS A 2 -7.00 -4.71 -42.99
N THR A 3 -8.30 -4.48 -42.92
CA THR A 3 -9.07 -4.44 -41.67
C THR A 3 -9.20 -5.86 -41.12
N LYS A 4 -9.10 -6.00 -39.79
CA LYS A 4 -9.34 -7.29 -39.11
C LYS A 4 -10.80 -7.69 -39.24
N SER A 5 -11.08 -8.99 -39.28
CA SER A 5 -12.44 -9.49 -39.25
C SER A 5 -13.07 -9.33 -37.85
N ASP A 6 -14.39 -9.38 -37.76
CA ASP A 6 -15.09 -9.34 -36.47
C ASP A 6 -14.70 -10.53 -35.56
N GLU A 7 -14.38 -11.67 -36.16
CA GLU A 7 -13.90 -12.86 -35.43
C GLU A 7 -12.51 -12.61 -34.83
N ASP A 8 -11.60 -12.02 -35.60
CA ASP A 8 -10.28 -11.62 -35.10
C ASP A 8 -10.39 -10.60 -33.96
N LEU A 9 -11.34 -9.66 -34.06
CA LEU A 9 -11.57 -8.66 -33.03
C LEU A 9 -12.13 -9.28 -31.75
N ARG A 10 -13.07 -10.22 -31.84
CA ARG A 10 -13.61 -10.94 -30.67
C ARG A 10 -12.51 -11.72 -29.95
N LYS A 11 -11.67 -12.44 -30.69
CA LYS A 11 -10.55 -13.18 -30.11
C LYS A 11 -9.61 -12.28 -29.31
N ILE A 12 -9.29 -11.09 -29.83
CA ILE A 12 -8.45 -10.10 -29.12
C ILE A 12 -9.12 -9.60 -27.84
N ILE A 13 -10.44 -9.39 -27.86
CA ILE A 13 -11.20 -8.98 -26.68
C ILE A 13 -11.16 -10.09 -25.63
N ASP A 14 -11.39 -11.34 -26.02
CA ASP A 14 -11.39 -12.49 -25.12
C ASP A 14 -10.00 -12.71 -24.48
N GLU A 15 -8.94 -12.68 -25.29
CA GLU A 15 -7.54 -12.74 -24.80
C GLU A 15 -7.23 -11.59 -23.83
N GLY A 16 -7.73 -10.39 -24.12
CA GLY A 16 -7.60 -9.23 -23.23
C GLY A 16 -8.32 -9.40 -21.89
N GLN A 17 -9.53 -9.99 -21.90
CA GLN A 17 -10.29 -10.30 -20.70
C GLN A 17 -9.60 -11.35 -19.85
N GLU A 18 -9.11 -12.44 -20.45
CA GLU A 18 -8.37 -13.48 -19.75
C GLU A 18 -7.08 -12.93 -19.10
N ALA A 19 -6.33 -12.11 -19.84
CA ALA A 19 -5.15 -11.44 -19.31
C ALA A 19 -5.50 -10.53 -18.11
N SER A 20 -6.62 -9.80 -18.19
CA SER A 20 -7.08 -8.97 -17.09
C SER A 20 -7.48 -9.79 -15.85
N ILE A 21 -8.12 -10.95 -16.04
CA ILE A 21 -8.51 -11.84 -14.95
C ILE A 21 -7.26 -12.37 -14.23
N GLU A 22 -6.28 -12.86 -14.99
CA GLU A 22 -5.02 -13.37 -14.42
C GLU A 22 -4.24 -12.26 -13.71
N LEU A 23 -4.18 -11.05 -14.27
CA LEU A 23 -3.56 -9.91 -13.61
C LEU A 23 -4.23 -9.59 -12.27
N ASN A 24 -5.57 -9.53 -12.25
CA ASN A 24 -6.32 -9.27 -11.02
C ASN A 24 -6.07 -10.35 -9.96
N LYS A 25 -6.02 -11.62 -10.36
CA LYS A 25 -5.70 -12.74 -9.46
C LYS A 25 -4.32 -12.58 -8.82
N ARG A 26 -3.30 -12.16 -9.60
CA ARG A 26 -1.95 -11.90 -9.08
C ARG A 26 -1.93 -10.71 -8.12
N LEU A 27 -2.62 -9.63 -8.45
CA LEU A 27 -2.73 -8.45 -7.59
C LEU A 27 -3.38 -8.78 -6.24
N LEU A 28 -4.45 -9.59 -6.25
CA LEU A 28 -5.10 -10.06 -5.02
C LEU A 28 -4.15 -10.91 -4.17
N LYS A 29 -3.42 -11.84 -4.78
CA LYS A 29 -2.44 -12.67 -4.06
C LYS A 29 -1.33 -11.84 -3.42
N VAL A 30 -0.86 -10.79 -4.10
CA VAL A 30 0.13 -9.86 -3.54
C VAL A 30 -0.47 -9.09 -2.35
N ALA A 31 -1.69 -8.57 -2.49
CA ALA A 31 -2.36 -7.87 -1.41
C ALA A 31 -2.54 -8.75 -0.16
N ASP A 32 -3.01 -10.00 -0.34
CA ASP A 32 -3.17 -10.97 0.75
C ASP A 32 -1.84 -11.24 1.47
N SER A 33 -0.77 -11.43 0.70
CA SER A 33 0.57 -11.65 1.27
C SER A 33 1.07 -10.45 2.07
N VAL A 34 0.81 -9.23 1.59
CA VAL A 34 1.20 -8.00 2.29
C VAL A 34 0.38 -7.83 3.57
N ILE A 35 -0.93 -8.08 3.53
CA ILE A 35 -1.82 -8.01 4.69
C ILE A 35 -1.40 -9.04 5.76
N SER A 36 -1.06 -10.28 5.36
CA SER A 36 -0.52 -11.28 6.28
C SER A 36 0.75 -10.76 6.98
N LYS A 37 1.70 -10.21 6.21
CA LYS A 37 2.93 -9.64 6.76
C LYS A 37 2.66 -8.50 7.74
N ILE A 38 1.73 -7.60 7.43
CA ILE A 38 1.33 -6.52 8.36
C ILE A 38 0.82 -7.11 9.67
N ASN A 39 -0.10 -8.08 9.62
CA ASN A 39 -0.66 -8.71 10.81
C ASN A 39 0.43 -9.40 11.66
N GLU A 40 1.38 -10.08 11.03
CA GLU A 40 2.51 -10.71 11.73
C GLU A 40 3.41 -9.68 12.43
N ILE A 41 3.63 -8.52 11.83
CA ILE A 41 4.37 -7.42 12.47
C ILE A 41 3.62 -6.91 13.70
N HIS A 42 2.29 -6.75 13.61
CA HIS A 42 1.45 -6.36 14.75
C HIS A 42 1.50 -7.36 15.91
N THR A 43 1.73 -8.64 15.61
CA THR A 43 1.92 -9.68 16.64
C THR A 43 3.38 -9.83 17.09
N GLY A 44 4.31 -9.03 16.55
CA GLY A 44 5.73 -9.08 16.86
C GLY A 44 6.48 -10.31 16.31
N SER A 45 5.84 -11.08 15.41
CA SER A 45 6.41 -12.29 14.80
C SER A 45 6.86 -12.08 13.35
N GLY A 46 6.46 -10.98 12.74
CA GLY A 46 6.73 -10.66 11.33
C GLY A 46 8.03 -9.89 11.14
N GLU A 47 8.62 -10.05 9.95
CA GLU A 47 9.72 -9.23 9.49
C GLU A 47 9.22 -7.82 9.17
N SER A 48 9.98 -6.78 9.51
CA SER A 48 9.62 -5.40 9.16
C SER A 48 9.67 -5.13 7.66
N PHE A 49 9.09 -4.00 7.27
CA PHE A 49 9.29 -3.40 5.95
C PHE A 49 10.52 -2.49 5.94
N ASN A 50 11.12 -2.29 4.77
CA ASN A 50 12.08 -1.22 4.54
C ASN A 50 11.31 0.10 4.32
N SER A 51 11.80 1.20 4.91
CA SER A 51 11.30 2.56 4.71
C SER A 51 11.15 2.99 3.24
N GLU A 52 12.00 2.48 2.33
CA GLU A 52 11.90 2.77 0.89
C GLU A 52 10.71 2.05 0.23
N GLY A 53 10.33 0.89 0.76
CA GLY A 53 9.17 0.11 0.33
C GLY A 53 7.85 0.60 0.92
N LEU A 54 7.87 1.68 1.72
CA LEU A 54 6.68 2.29 2.29
C LEU A 54 6.34 3.60 1.56
N ILE A 55 5.05 3.85 1.39
CA ILE A 55 4.49 5.13 0.95
C ILE A 55 3.88 5.82 2.15
N TYR A 56 4.32 7.03 2.45
CA TYR A 56 3.89 7.77 3.63
C TYR A 56 2.74 8.72 3.33
N ALA A 57 1.97 9.04 4.36
CA ALA A 57 1.01 10.12 4.31
C ALA A 57 1.77 11.45 4.20
N ALA A 58 1.15 12.41 3.53
CA ALA A 58 1.74 13.73 3.37
C ALA A 58 1.79 14.50 4.70
N LYS A 59 0.76 14.34 5.54
CA LYS A 59 0.56 15.14 6.76
C LYS A 59 0.01 14.36 7.96
N VAL A 60 -0.61 13.21 7.74
CA VAL A 60 -1.31 12.48 8.79
C VAL A 60 -0.34 11.61 9.57
N ARG A 61 -0.40 11.73 10.89
CA ARG A 61 0.42 10.98 11.84
C ARG A 61 -0.48 10.08 12.68
N CYS A 62 0.10 8.99 13.15
CA CYS A 62 -0.47 8.11 14.17
C CYS A 62 -0.48 8.83 15.54
N ALA A 63 -1.34 8.39 16.46
CA ALA A 63 -1.36 8.82 17.85
C ALA A 63 0.01 8.80 18.55
N CYS A 64 0.91 7.89 18.18
CA CYS A 64 2.29 7.85 18.71
C CYS A 64 3.23 8.93 18.12
N GLY A 65 2.74 9.78 17.21
CA GLY A 65 3.50 10.85 16.54
C GLY A 65 4.24 10.40 15.27
N SER A 66 4.36 9.09 15.04
CA SER A 66 4.94 8.54 13.81
C SER A 66 4.05 8.82 12.59
N GLY A 67 4.63 8.78 11.38
CA GLY A 67 3.84 8.93 10.16
C GLY A 67 2.86 7.79 9.96
N MET A 68 1.77 8.05 9.24
CA MET A 68 0.98 6.96 8.64
C MET A 68 1.64 6.53 7.34
N ALA A 69 1.65 5.24 7.04
CA ALA A 69 2.24 4.68 5.84
C ALA A 69 1.52 3.42 5.38
N TYR A 70 1.84 2.95 4.18
CA TYR A 70 1.43 1.64 3.67
C TYR A 70 2.51 1.07 2.74
N PRO A 71 2.63 -0.27 2.61
CA PRO A 71 3.58 -0.88 1.68
C PRO A 71 3.23 -0.57 0.22
N ASP A 72 4.24 -0.26 -0.59
CA ASP A 72 4.04 -0.08 -2.03
C ASP A 72 3.50 -1.38 -2.66
N GLY A 73 2.60 -1.26 -3.64
CA GLY A 73 1.99 -2.41 -4.30
C GLY A 73 0.85 -3.12 -3.56
N ILE A 74 0.42 -2.67 -2.36
CA ILE A 74 -0.73 -3.27 -1.64
C ILE A 74 -2.07 -3.13 -2.39
N GLY A 75 -2.14 -2.25 -3.39
CA GLY A 75 -3.33 -2.04 -4.21
C GLY A 75 -4.47 -1.33 -3.47
N PRO A 76 -5.69 -1.32 -4.06
CA PRO A 76 -6.82 -0.53 -3.55
C PRO A 76 -7.43 -1.07 -2.24
N ALA A 77 -7.17 -2.34 -1.92
CA ALA A 77 -7.62 -2.98 -0.69
C ALA A 77 -6.70 -2.68 0.52
N GLY A 78 -5.69 -1.82 0.34
CA GLY A 78 -4.76 -1.46 1.39
C GLY A 78 -5.33 -0.54 2.48
N PHE A 79 -4.50 -0.35 3.51
CA PHE A 79 -4.81 0.46 4.67
C PHE A 79 -3.61 1.33 5.03
N TRP A 80 -3.89 2.51 5.56
CA TRP A 80 -2.92 3.32 6.27
C TRP A 80 -2.67 2.72 7.65
N ASP A 81 -1.42 2.58 8.02
CA ASP A 81 -1.00 2.06 9.31
C ASP A 81 0.17 2.88 9.88
N CYS A 82 0.47 2.70 11.16
CA CYS A 82 1.58 3.39 11.82
C CYS A 82 2.92 2.96 11.19
N SER A 83 3.69 3.91 10.66
CA SER A 83 4.97 3.61 10.03
C SER A 83 5.97 2.98 11.00
N SER A 84 5.93 3.32 12.29
CA SER A 84 6.84 2.72 13.28
C SER A 84 6.49 1.27 13.59
N ILE A 85 5.21 0.89 13.50
CA ILE A 85 4.82 -0.53 13.56
C ILE A 85 5.36 -1.22 12.31
N LEU A 86 5.07 -0.70 11.11
CA LEU A 86 5.49 -1.32 9.83
C LEU A 86 7.02 -1.47 9.71
N LEU A 87 7.78 -0.55 10.30
CA LEU A 87 9.25 -0.62 10.35
C LEU A 87 9.78 -1.56 11.45
N GLY A 88 8.90 -2.16 12.25
CA GLY A 88 9.25 -3.07 13.33
C GLY A 88 10.00 -2.39 14.48
N ASN A 89 9.72 -1.11 14.75
CA ASN A 89 10.32 -0.43 15.91
C ASN A 89 9.84 -1.13 17.20
N PRO A 90 10.73 -1.68 18.04
CA PRO A 90 10.32 -2.39 19.26
C PRO A 90 9.51 -1.51 20.22
N GLU A 91 9.82 -0.22 20.29
CA GLU A 91 9.11 0.76 21.13
C GLU A 91 7.69 1.05 20.62
N ALA A 92 7.40 0.74 19.35
CA ALA A 92 6.07 0.92 18.83
C ALA A 92 5.10 -0.08 19.47
N LEU A 93 5.48 -1.33 19.73
CA LEU A 93 4.52 -2.33 20.23
C LEU A 93 3.92 -2.00 21.61
N SER A 94 4.61 -1.17 22.40
CA SER A 94 4.15 -0.74 23.73
C SER A 94 3.46 0.64 23.72
N ALA A 95 3.51 1.38 22.61
CA ALA A 95 2.90 2.71 22.50
C ALA A 95 1.42 2.63 22.08
N THR A 96 0.67 3.70 22.35
CA THR A 96 -0.71 3.84 21.84
C THR A 96 -0.69 4.22 20.36
N HIS A 97 -1.45 3.49 19.54
CA HIS A 97 -1.58 3.73 18.10
C HIS A 97 -3.03 3.93 17.68
N ASP A 98 -3.19 4.63 16.56
CA ASP A 98 -4.41 4.58 15.78
C ASP A 98 -4.64 3.17 15.23
N SER A 99 -5.91 2.78 15.09
CA SER A 99 -6.27 1.64 14.26
C SER A 99 -5.96 1.90 12.79
N MET A 100 -5.73 0.81 12.04
CA MET A 100 -5.56 0.85 10.59
C MET A 100 -6.73 1.59 9.93
N LYS A 101 -6.43 2.46 8.97
CA LYS A 101 -7.43 3.31 8.30
C LYS A 101 -7.55 2.91 6.83
N SER A 102 -8.75 2.55 6.39
CA SER A 102 -9.00 2.18 4.98
C SER A 102 -8.62 3.32 4.03
N PHE A 103 -8.12 2.99 2.84
CA PHE A 103 -7.90 3.96 1.76
C PHE A 103 -9.18 4.66 1.29
N ALA A 104 -10.37 4.13 1.61
CA ALA A 104 -11.63 4.82 1.39
C ALA A 104 -11.76 6.13 2.21
N MET A 105 -10.89 6.34 3.21
CA MET A 105 -10.79 7.63 3.91
C MET A 105 -10.07 8.66 3.03
N TYR A 106 -10.83 9.36 2.19
CA TYR A 106 -10.35 10.38 1.25
C TYR A 106 -9.59 11.57 1.88
N SER A 107 -9.59 11.70 3.21
CA SER A 107 -8.88 12.77 3.93
C SER A 107 -7.38 12.53 4.03
N ILE A 108 -6.89 11.30 3.85
CA ILE A 108 -5.47 10.97 3.95
C ILE A 108 -4.85 10.96 2.57
N LYS A 109 -3.93 11.89 2.34
CA LYS A 109 -3.19 12.03 1.08
C LYS A 109 -1.84 11.35 1.17
N SER A 110 -1.45 10.65 0.10
CA SER A 110 -0.09 10.14 -0.07
C SER A 110 0.89 11.27 -0.38
N GLU A 111 2.12 11.16 0.14
CA GLU A 111 3.25 12.03 -0.19
C GLU A 111 3.55 12.05 -1.70
N LYS A 112 3.18 10.99 -2.44
CA LYS A 112 3.38 10.89 -3.89
C LYS A 112 2.33 11.67 -4.68
N GLN A 113 1.26 12.16 -4.06
CA GLN A 113 0.24 12.93 -4.76
C GLN A 113 0.72 14.36 -5.05
N PRO A 114 0.47 14.94 -6.25
CA PRO A 114 0.87 16.31 -6.55
C PRO A 114 0.36 17.33 -5.53
N SER A 115 -0.87 17.14 -5.04
CA SER A 115 -1.48 18.02 -4.04
C SER A 115 -0.88 17.92 -2.63
N ALA A 116 0.10 17.04 -2.41
CA ALA A 116 0.90 16.99 -1.18
C ALA A 116 1.92 18.13 -1.10
N ASN A 117 2.27 18.78 -2.22
CA ASN A 117 3.27 19.85 -2.29
C ASN A 117 4.61 19.47 -1.62
N GLY A 118 5.07 18.23 -1.84
CA GLY A 118 6.30 17.70 -1.25
C GLY A 118 6.23 17.39 0.25
N ALA A 119 5.06 17.55 0.90
CA ALA A 119 4.90 17.19 2.30
C ALA A 119 4.99 15.67 2.49
N THR A 120 5.66 15.26 3.54
CA THR A 120 5.82 13.85 3.93
C THR A 120 5.91 13.72 5.44
N THR A 121 5.38 12.62 5.97
CA THR A 121 5.61 12.20 7.37
C THR A 121 6.70 11.16 7.51
N ARG A 122 7.54 10.96 6.48
CA ARG A 122 8.75 10.13 6.59
C ARG A 122 9.58 10.57 7.80
N PRO A 123 10.18 9.62 8.55
CA PRO A 123 11.18 9.97 9.56
C PRO A 123 12.34 10.72 8.89
N ALA A 124 12.91 11.70 9.58
CA ALA A 124 14.10 12.37 9.10
C ALA A 124 15.21 11.33 8.89
N LYS A 125 15.96 11.43 7.79
CA LYS A 125 17.19 10.67 7.65
C LYS A 125 18.13 11.14 8.76
N THR A 126 18.30 10.34 9.80
CA THR A 126 19.40 10.52 10.75
C THR A 126 20.68 10.39 9.93
N GLY A 127 21.39 11.50 9.76
CA GLY A 127 22.72 11.53 9.15
C GLY A 127 23.78 10.93 10.04
#